data_AF-A0A0D6B884-F1
#
_entry.id   AF-A0A0D6B884-F1
#
_cell.length_a   1.000
_cell.length_b   1.000
_cell.length_c   1.000
_cell.angle_alpha   90.00
_cell.angle_beta   90.00
_cell.angle_gamma   90.00
#
_symmetry.space_group_name_H-M   'P 1'
#
loop_
_entity.id
_entity.type
_entity.pdbx_description
1 polymer ?
#
loop_
_entity_poly.entity_id
_entity_poly.type
_entity_poly.pdbx_seq_one_letter_code
_entity_poly.pdbx_strand_id
1 'polypeptide(L)'
;MARNNPHDSIQDAVYRAYEAAGGLKTSSSILNLAMSTLSSFSELPRSGKRSGGLGLNYAHALSEARPEAAAVFAHHFAALAGGVFQPIHADPKVTSLLSHCSIVAKECGEAQSAMIRAAANASAKNFEEAEKECAEARDVVDAAIAILRKQRGAA
;
A
#
# COMPACT_ATOMS: atom_id res chain seq x y z
N MET A 1 -5.41 0.02 -24.37
CA MET A 1 -6.81 -0.39 -24.57
C MET A 1 -7.20 -1.24 -23.38
N ALA A 2 -8.19 -0.82 -22.59
CA ALA A 2 -8.63 -1.57 -21.41
C ALA A 2 -9.21 -2.92 -21.85
N ARG A 3 -8.63 -4.02 -21.33
CA ARG A 3 -9.15 -5.37 -21.57
C ARG A 3 -10.40 -5.57 -20.73
N ASN A 4 -11.40 -6.24 -21.29
CA ASN A 4 -12.70 -6.47 -20.66
C ASN A 4 -12.62 -7.62 -19.63
N ASN A 5 -11.66 -7.53 -18.69
CA ASN A 5 -11.50 -8.51 -17.61
C ASN A 5 -12.43 -8.14 -16.45
N PRO A 6 -13.06 -9.11 -15.76
CA PRO A 6 -13.74 -8.90 -14.50
C PRO A 6 -12.79 -8.20 -13.54
N HIS A 7 -13.27 -7.13 -12.93
CA HIS A 7 -12.55 -6.41 -11.90
C HIS A 7 -12.14 -7.39 -10.79
N ASP A 8 -10.88 -7.33 -10.37
CA ASP A 8 -10.29 -8.23 -9.36
C ASP A 8 -10.22 -9.72 -9.73
N SER A 9 -10.27 -10.06 -11.02
CA SER A 9 -9.80 -11.37 -11.48
C SER A 9 -8.27 -11.47 -11.40
N ILE A 10 -7.73 -12.69 -11.33
CA ILE A 10 -6.27 -12.90 -11.41
C ILE A 10 -5.70 -12.39 -12.75
N GLN A 11 -6.47 -12.45 -13.83
CA GLN A 11 -6.07 -11.92 -15.14
C GLN A 11 -5.95 -10.40 -15.13
N ASP A 12 -6.85 -9.70 -14.42
CA ASP A 12 -6.76 -8.27 -14.18
C ASP A 12 -5.53 -7.93 -13.32
N ALA A 13 -5.27 -8.68 -12.25
CA ALA A 13 -4.09 -8.50 -11.40
C ALA A 13 -2.78 -8.69 -12.20
N VAL A 14 -2.70 -9.72 -13.05
CA VAL A 14 -1.55 -9.95 -13.94
C VAL A 14 -1.38 -8.79 -14.94
N TYR A 15 -2.47 -8.29 -15.52
CA TYR A 15 -2.40 -7.15 -16.43
C TYR A 15 -1.89 -5.89 -15.72
N ARG A 16 -2.44 -5.56 -14.54
CA ARG A 16 -1.98 -4.43 -13.72
C ARG A 16 -0.52 -4.59 -13.29
N ALA A 17 -0.07 -5.81 -13.02
CA ALA A 17 1.34 -6.07 -12.71
C ALA A 17 2.26 -5.80 -13.91
N TYR A 18 1.84 -6.12 -15.14
CA TYR A 18 2.59 -5.75 -16.34
C TYR A 18 2.66 -4.23 -16.52
N GLU A 19 1.55 -3.52 -16.31
CA GLU A 19 1.54 -2.04 -16.38
C GLU A 19 2.48 -1.43 -15.33
N ALA A 20 2.43 -1.90 -14.08
CA ALA A 20 3.33 -1.47 -13.01
C ALA A 20 4.81 -1.77 -13.31
N ALA A 21 5.11 -2.86 -14.02
CA ALA A 21 6.46 -3.21 -14.47
C ALA A 21 6.99 -2.34 -15.64
N GLY A 22 6.21 -1.36 -16.12
CA GLY A 22 6.55 -0.54 -17.29
C GLY A 22 5.92 -1.03 -18.60
N GLY A 23 4.81 -1.76 -18.51
CA GLY A 23 4.00 -2.23 -19.63
C GLY A 23 4.41 -3.61 -20.17
N LEU A 24 3.59 -4.11 -21.11
CA LEU A 24 3.71 -5.46 -21.67
C LEU A 24 5.03 -5.69 -22.42
N LYS A 25 5.56 -4.66 -23.12
CA LYS A 25 6.83 -4.74 -23.85
C LYS A 25 8.01 -4.93 -22.88
N THR A 26 8.04 -4.15 -21.80
CA THR A 26 9.07 -4.25 -20.76
C THR A 26 9.01 -5.61 -20.06
N SER A 27 7.80 -6.06 -19.71
CA SER A 27 7.57 -7.37 -19.09
C SER A 27 8.02 -8.53 -20.00
N SER A 28 7.76 -8.43 -21.30
CA SER A 28 8.20 -9.41 -22.31
C SER A 28 9.73 -9.53 -22.36
N SER A 29 10.42 -8.39 -22.30
CA SER A 29 11.88 -8.35 -22.25
C SER A 29 12.45 -8.94 -20.96
N ILE A 30 11.84 -8.65 -19.81
CA ILE A 30 12.28 -9.16 -18.51
C ILE A 30 12.12 -10.69 -18.44
N LEU A 31 10.98 -11.19 -18.88
CA LEU A 31 10.62 -12.59 -18.74
C LEU A 31 11.15 -13.46 -19.88
N ASN A 32 11.79 -12.86 -20.88
CA ASN A 32 12.23 -13.54 -22.10
C ASN A 32 11.11 -14.35 -22.77
N LEU A 33 9.91 -13.76 -22.83
CA LEU A 33 8.71 -14.35 -23.42
C LEU A 33 8.19 -13.47 -24.53
N ALA A 34 7.60 -14.08 -25.56
CA ALA A 34 6.93 -13.31 -26.60
C ALA A 34 5.75 -12.49 -26.03
N MET A 35 5.52 -11.28 -26.53
CA MET A 35 4.39 -10.44 -26.10
C MET A 35 3.04 -11.11 -26.32
N SER A 36 2.91 -11.93 -27.37
CA SER A 36 1.70 -12.73 -27.62
C SER A 36 1.44 -13.76 -26.52
N THR A 37 2.50 -14.37 -25.99
CA THR A 37 2.42 -15.28 -24.84
C THR A 37 1.94 -14.54 -23.59
N LEU A 38 2.53 -13.39 -23.27
CA LEU A 38 2.10 -12.59 -22.11
C LEU A 38 0.66 -12.05 -22.27
N SER A 39 0.27 -11.70 -23.49
CA SER A 39 -1.11 -11.34 -23.81
C SER A 39 -2.06 -12.46 -23.43
N SER A 40 -1.76 -13.69 -23.83
CA SER A 40 -2.60 -14.85 -23.52
C SER A 40 -2.73 -15.11 -22.02
N PHE A 41 -1.72 -14.75 -21.23
CA PHE A 41 -1.71 -14.95 -19.77
C PHE A 41 -2.61 -13.97 -19.00
N SER A 42 -2.96 -12.86 -19.62
CA SER A 42 -3.86 -11.84 -19.06
C SER A 42 -5.23 -11.83 -19.73
N GLU A 43 -5.50 -12.80 -20.61
CA GLU A 43 -6.81 -13.00 -21.22
C GLU A 43 -7.64 -13.98 -20.38
N LEU A 44 -8.93 -13.66 -20.22
CA LEU A 44 -9.88 -14.61 -19.65
C LEU A 44 -9.95 -15.88 -20.52
N PRO A 45 -10.04 -17.06 -19.90
CA PRO A 45 -10.25 -18.29 -20.65
C PRO A 45 -11.61 -18.22 -21.37
N ARG A 46 -11.59 -18.36 -22.70
CA ARG A 46 -12.80 -18.66 -23.46
C ARG A 46 -13.22 -20.09 -23.11
N SER A 47 -14.50 -20.25 -22.75
CA SER A 47 -15.20 -21.50 -22.37
C SER A 47 -14.42 -22.81 -22.59
N GLY A 48 -14.13 -23.53 -21.50
CA GLY A 48 -13.68 -24.93 -21.52
C GLY A 48 -12.16 -25.17 -21.49
N LYS A 49 -11.31 -24.15 -21.72
CA LYS A 49 -9.86 -24.28 -21.56
C LYS A 49 -9.40 -23.67 -20.23
N ARG A 50 -8.59 -24.41 -19.45
CA ARG A 50 -7.85 -23.83 -18.32
C ARG A 50 -7.00 -22.69 -18.87
N SER A 51 -7.16 -21.47 -18.35
CA SER A 51 -6.32 -20.34 -18.73
C SER A 51 -4.87 -20.70 -18.45
N GLY A 52 -4.00 -20.59 -19.45
CA GLY A 52 -2.57 -20.51 -19.21
C GLY A 52 -2.34 -19.20 -18.48
N GLY A 53 -2.29 -19.22 -17.15
CA GLY A 53 -1.98 -18.04 -16.35
C GLY A 53 -0.49 -17.75 -16.37
N LEU A 54 -0.10 -16.58 -15.88
CA LEU A 54 1.30 -16.32 -15.55
C LEU A 54 1.73 -17.30 -14.46
N GLY A 55 2.67 -18.20 -14.78
CA GLY A 55 3.20 -19.16 -13.81
C GLY A 55 3.91 -18.46 -12.65
N LEU A 56 3.89 -19.05 -11.46
CA LEU A 56 4.48 -18.45 -10.24
C LEU A 56 5.96 -18.10 -10.42
N ASN A 57 6.72 -18.90 -11.17
CA ASN A 57 8.12 -18.62 -11.48
C ASN A 57 8.30 -17.33 -12.29
N TYR A 58 7.40 -17.06 -13.25
CA TYR A 58 7.44 -15.82 -14.02
C TYR A 58 6.95 -14.64 -13.19
N ALA A 59 5.94 -14.84 -12.33
CA ALA A 59 5.51 -13.80 -11.39
C ALA A 59 6.64 -13.42 -10.42
N HIS A 60 7.40 -14.41 -9.93
CA HIS A 60 8.58 -14.20 -9.11
C HIS A 60 9.68 -13.43 -9.86
N ALA A 61 10.08 -13.88 -11.05
CA ALA A 61 11.10 -13.20 -11.85
C ALA A 61 10.70 -11.76 -12.21
N LEU A 62 9.42 -11.52 -12.54
CA LEU A 62 8.92 -10.17 -12.80
C LEU A 62 9.00 -9.31 -11.54
N SER A 63 8.59 -9.85 -10.40
CA SER A 63 8.57 -9.15 -9.11
C SER A 63 9.97 -8.83 -8.60
N GLU A 64 10.94 -9.72 -8.85
CA GLU A 64 12.34 -9.50 -8.52
C GLU A 64 12.95 -8.37 -9.35
N ALA A 65 12.67 -8.35 -10.66
CA ALA A 65 13.16 -7.30 -11.56
C ALA A 65 12.42 -5.97 -11.38
N ARG A 66 11.15 -6.00 -10.98
CA ARG A 66 10.24 -4.86 -10.83
C ARG A 66 9.41 -5.00 -9.56
N PRO A 67 9.88 -4.47 -8.41
CA PRO A 67 9.16 -4.53 -7.14
C PRO A 67 7.75 -3.94 -7.20
N GLU A 68 7.49 -3.02 -8.12
CA GLU A 68 6.17 -2.43 -8.35
C GLU A 68 5.14 -3.47 -8.80
N ALA A 69 5.57 -4.46 -9.60
CA ALA A 69 4.72 -5.59 -9.99
C ALA A 69 4.42 -6.50 -8.78
N ALA A 70 5.39 -6.67 -7.88
CA ALA A 70 5.24 -7.44 -6.65
C ALA A 70 4.15 -6.85 -5.75
N ALA A 71 4.13 -5.51 -5.60
CA ALA A 71 3.12 -4.80 -4.81
C ALA A 71 1.70 -5.05 -5.34
N VAL A 72 1.51 -5.08 -6.66
CA VAL A 72 0.20 -5.38 -7.27
C VAL A 72 -0.28 -6.79 -6.89
N PHE A 73 0.58 -7.80 -7.00
CA PHE A 73 0.23 -9.17 -6.61
C PHE A 73 -0.06 -9.27 -5.10
N ALA A 74 0.74 -8.62 -4.27
CA ALA A 74 0.55 -8.61 -2.82
C ALA A 74 -0.79 -7.98 -2.41
N HIS A 75 -1.16 -6.84 -3.00
CA HIS A 75 -2.48 -6.23 -2.79
C HIS A 75 -3.62 -7.18 -3.18
N HIS A 76 -3.51 -7.82 -4.34
CA HIS A 76 -4.55 -8.73 -4.83
C HIS A 76 -4.74 -9.95 -3.92
N PHE A 77 -3.66 -10.65 -3.56
CA PHE A 77 -3.75 -11.84 -2.71
C PHE A 77 -4.09 -11.52 -1.26
N ALA A 78 -3.67 -10.37 -0.73
CA ALA A 78 -4.11 -9.91 0.59
C ALA A 78 -5.62 -9.67 0.62
N ALA A 79 -6.18 -9.02 -0.40
CA ALA A 79 -7.62 -8.80 -0.51
C ALA A 79 -8.40 -10.13 -0.55
N LEU A 80 -7.91 -11.13 -1.30
CA LEU A 80 -8.51 -12.47 -1.32
C LEU A 80 -8.49 -13.17 0.04
N ALA A 81 -7.46 -12.92 0.85
CA ALA A 81 -7.34 -13.44 2.20
C ALA A 81 -8.19 -12.67 3.23
N GLY A 82 -8.95 -11.65 2.82
CA GLY A 82 -9.71 -10.77 3.71
C GLY A 82 -8.85 -9.77 4.48
N GLY A 83 -7.62 -9.53 4.02
CA GLY A 83 -6.67 -8.61 4.62
C GLY A 83 -6.39 -7.37 3.77
N VAL A 84 -5.44 -6.57 4.25
CA VAL A 84 -4.91 -5.39 3.55
C VAL A 84 -3.40 -5.56 3.45
N PHE A 85 -2.85 -5.39 2.24
CA PHE A 85 -1.41 -5.21 2.07
C PHE A 85 -1.10 -3.72 2.17
N GLN A 86 -0.17 -3.36 3.05
CA GLN A 86 0.40 -2.02 3.11
C GLN A 86 1.89 -2.16 2.79
N PRO A 87 2.37 -1.66 1.64
CA PRO A 87 3.79 -1.68 1.36
C PRO A 87 4.49 -0.82 2.42
N ILE A 88 5.38 -1.47 3.17
CA ILE A 88 6.28 -0.76 4.07
C ILE A 88 7.20 0.01 3.13
N HIS A 89 6.98 1.32 3.04
CA HIS A 89 7.99 2.18 2.47
C HIS A 89 9.16 2.06 3.42
N ALA A 90 10.16 1.26 3.03
CA ALA A 90 11.47 1.29 3.63
C ALA A 90 12.06 2.66 3.27
N ASP A 91 11.58 3.71 3.94
CA ASP A 91 12.44 4.85 4.22
C ASP A 91 13.74 4.21 4.75
N PRO A 92 14.91 4.52 4.18
CA PRO A 92 16.19 3.96 4.65
C PRO A 92 16.41 4.11 6.17
N LYS A 93 15.61 4.96 6.83
CA LYS A 93 15.61 5.19 8.28
C LYS A 93 14.64 4.29 9.07
N VAL A 94 13.68 3.63 8.44
CA VAL A 94 12.74 2.71 9.11
C VAL A 94 13.36 1.31 9.08
N THR A 95 14.22 1.05 10.06
CA THR A 95 14.91 -0.23 10.23
C THR A 95 14.02 -1.33 10.84
N SER A 96 12.82 -0.97 11.33
CA SER A 96 11.88 -1.91 11.95
C SER A 96 10.43 -1.42 11.86
N LEU A 97 9.55 -2.27 11.30
CA LEU A 97 8.10 -2.04 11.28
C LEU A 97 7.55 -1.89 12.71
N LEU A 98 8.04 -2.71 13.64
CA LEU A 98 7.68 -2.62 15.05
C LEU A 98 7.99 -1.21 15.59
N SER A 99 9.17 -0.66 15.28
CA SER A 99 9.54 0.69 15.71
C SER A 99 8.62 1.76 15.11
N HIS A 100 8.25 1.64 13.83
CA HIS A 100 7.34 2.60 13.21
C HIS A 100 5.94 2.53 13.82
N CYS A 101 5.39 1.32 13.99
CA CYS A 101 4.11 1.10 14.67
C CYS A 101 4.15 1.58 16.13
N SER A 102 5.26 1.40 16.84
CA SER A 102 5.42 1.90 18.21
C SER A 102 5.44 3.43 18.27
N ILE A 103 6.07 4.11 17.30
CA ILE A 103 6.03 5.58 17.21
C ILE A 103 4.59 6.03 16.94
N VAL A 104 3.93 5.48 15.92
CA VAL A 104 2.54 5.84 15.60
C VAL A 104 1.61 5.59 16.80
N ALA A 105 1.75 4.45 17.48
CA ALA A 105 0.94 4.13 18.65
C ALA A 105 1.21 5.08 19.82
N LYS A 106 2.47 5.45 20.07
CA LYS A 106 2.86 6.42 21.10
C LYS A 106 2.25 7.78 20.84
N GLU A 107 2.51 8.36 19.67
CA GLU A 107 2.09 9.73 19.34
C GLU A 107 0.55 9.84 19.30
N CYS A 108 -0.14 8.86 18.71
CA CYS A 108 -1.61 8.83 18.73
C CYS A 108 -2.18 8.63 20.14
N GLY A 109 -1.52 7.83 20.98
CA GLY A 109 -1.91 7.63 22.37
C GLY A 109 -1.74 8.88 23.22
N GLU A 110 -0.66 9.64 23.01
CA GLU A 110 -0.40 10.93 23.67
C GLU A 110 -1.46 11.97 23.28
N ALA A 111 -1.77 12.09 21.99
CA ALA A 111 -2.83 12.98 21.51
C ALA A 111 -4.22 12.59 22.06
N GLN A 112 -4.54 11.30 22.10
CA GLN A 112 -5.78 10.80 22.69
C GLN A 112 -5.87 11.12 24.19
N SER A 113 -4.77 10.93 24.93
CA SER A 113 -4.70 11.21 26.36
C SER A 113 -4.91 12.70 26.65
N ALA A 114 -4.27 13.59 25.88
CA ALA A 114 -4.45 15.04 25.98
C ALA A 114 -5.92 15.45 25.72
N MET A 115 -6.56 14.90 24.69
CA MET A 115 -7.98 15.17 24.41
C MET A 115 -8.91 14.69 25.54
N ILE A 116 -8.61 13.57 26.20
CA ILE A 116 -9.38 13.10 27.36
C ILE A 116 -9.22 14.07 28.54
N ARG A 117 -8.00 14.54 28.82
CA ARG A 117 -7.75 15.54 29.87
C ARG A 117 -8.42 16.88 29.58
N ALA A 118 -8.39 17.33 28.32
CA ALA A 118 -9.10 18.52 27.88
C ALA A 118 -10.61 18.43 28.16
N ALA A 119 -11.23 17.29 27.81
CA ALA A 119 -12.66 17.06 28.07
C ALA A 119 -12.99 17.04 29.58
N ALA A 120 -12.12 16.46 30.40
CA ALA A 120 -12.26 16.44 31.86
C ALA A 120 -12.15 17.86 32.45
N ASN A 121 -11.15 18.64 32.03
CA ASN A 121 -10.93 20.02 32.48
C ASN A 121 -12.07 20.95 32.04
N ALA A 122 -12.56 20.82 30.81
CA ALA A 122 -13.71 21.57 30.32
C ALA A 122 -14.98 21.26 31.13
N SER A 123 -15.20 20.00 31.50
CA SER A 123 -16.32 19.58 32.36
C SER A 123 -16.22 20.18 33.77
N ALA A 124 -15.00 20.37 34.28
CA ALA A 124 -14.72 21.04 35.54
C ALA A 124 -14.75 22.58 35.45
N LYS A 125 -15.06 23.16 34.27
CA LYS A 125 -15.01 24.60 33.96
C LYS A 125 -13.60 25.21 34.05
N ASN A 126 -12.56 24.38 34.00
CA ASN A 126 -11.16 24.79 33.91
C ASN A 126 -10.79 24.97 32.42
N PHE A 127 -11.38 25.99 31.78
CA PHE A 127 -11.26 26.17 30.34
C PHE A 127 -9.82 26.47 29.89
N GLU A 128 -9.04 27.19 30.69
CA GLU A 128 -7.64 27.50 30.38
C GLU A 128 -6.76 26.23 30.29
N GLU A 129 -6.90 25.30 31.23
CA GLU A 129 -6.18 24.03 31.19
C GLU A 129 -6.72 23.12 30.08
N ALA A 130 -8.01 23.20 29.76
CA ALA A 130 -8.59 22.46 28.64
C ALA A 130 -8.06 22.95 27.28
N GLU A 131 -7.90 24.26 27.10
CA GLU A 131 -7.31 24.86 25.91
C GLU A 131 -5.85 24.46 25.74
N LYS A 132 -5.09 24.43 26.84
CA LYS A 132 -3.70 23.98 26.84
C LYS A 132 -3.56 22.51 26.42
N GLU A 133 -4.39 21.62 26.97
CA GLU A 133 -4.40 20.20 26.59
C GLU A 133 -4.84 20.00 25.13
N CYS A 134 -5.73 20.85 24.60
CA CYS A 134 -6.08 20.85 23.18
C CYS A 134 -4.91 21.33 22.29
N ALA A 135 -4.14 22.31 22.74
CA ALA A 135 -2.94 22.77 22.05
C ALA A 135 -1.87 21.67 21.99
N GLU A 136 -1.65 20.95 23.08
CA GLU A 136 -0.72 19.79 23.10
C GLU A 136 -1.14 18.69 22.11
N ALA A 137 -2.43 18.33 22.07
CA ALA A 137 -2.94 17.37 21.09
C ALA A 137 -2.73 17.84 19.65
N ARG A 138 -2.92 19.14 19.39
CA ARG A 138 -2.73 19.74 18.07
C ARG A 138 -1.26 19.74 17.66
N ASP A 139 -0.33 20.04 18.55
CA ASP A 139 1.10 20.06 18.26
C ASP A 139 1.61 18.67 17.81
N VAL A 140 1.12 17.60 18.44
CA VAL A 140 1.43 16.21 18.04
C VAL A 140 0.91 15.90 16.64
N VAL A 141 -0.33 16.33 16.33
CA VAL A 141 -0.92 16.14 15.00
C VAL A 141 -0.19 16.97 13.94
N ASP A 142 0.17 18.21 14.24
CA ASP A 142 0.90 19.10 13.33
C ASP A 142 2.33 18.57 13.06
N ALA A 143 3.00 18.00 14.07
CA ALA A 143 4.27 17.31 13.90
C ALA A 143 4.15 16.08 12.98
N ALA A 144 3.11 15.26 13.14
CA ALA A 144 2.83 14.13 12.26
C ALA A 144 2.56 14.58 10.80
N ILE A 145 1.77 15.65 10.61
CA ILE A 145 1.51 16.24 9.28
C ILE A 145 2.81 16.75 8.64
N ALA A 146 3.70 17.38 9.42
CA ALA A 146 4.98 17.86 8.92
C ALA A 146 5.88 16.71 8.41
N ILE A 147 5.89 15.57 9.11
CA ILE A 147 6.59 14.36 8.67
C ILE A 147 6.01 13.86 7.33
N LEU A 148 4.68 13.76 7.22
CA LEU A 148 4.01 13.31 5.99
C LEU A 148 4.30 14.24 4.80
N ARG A 149 4.27 15.57 5.02
CA ARG A 149 4.59 16.56 3.98
C ARG A 149 6.03 16.44 3.51
N LYS A 150 6.98 16.20 4.42
CA LYS A 150 8.39 15.98 4.10
C LYS A 150 8.59 14.72 3.26
N GLN A 151 7.86 13.65 3.56
CA GLN A 151 7.88 12.42 2.77
C GLN A 151 7.27 12.61 1.37
N ARG A 152 6.21 13.41 1.24
CA ARG A 152 5.58 13.72 -0.06
C ARG A 152 6.48 14.55 -1.00
N GLY A 153 7.38 15.38 -0.46
CA GLY A 153 8.29 16.22 -1.26
C GLY A 153 9.64 15.56 -1.59
N ALA A 154 9.89 14.34 -1.10
CA ALA A 154 11.10 13.56 -1.37
C ALA A 154 10.90 12.42 -2.37
N ALA A 155 9.69 12.31 -2.95
CA ALA A 155 9.30 11.43 -4.05
C ALA A 155 9.20 12.25 -5.35
#